data_AF-A0A1W1VNN2-F1
#
_entry.id   AF-A0A1W1VNN2-F1
#
_cell.length_a   1.000
_cell.length_b   1.000
_cell.length_c   1.000
_cell.angle_alpha   90.00
_cell.angle_beta   90.00
_cell.angle_gamma   90.00
#
_symmetry.space_group_name_H-M   'P 1'
#
loop_
_entity.id
_entity.type
_entity.pdbx_description
1 polymer ?
#
loop_
_entity_poly.entity_id
_entity_poly.type
_entity_poly.pdbx_seq_one_letter_code
_entity_poly.pdbx_strand_id
1 'polypeptide(L)'
;MPDAPDPTNQLDALFWREEILQVLYWMEGEGLADAVPFGRLLSLLDTKPDKLLLHLRFNIEAGYLQTKGDELSDSSAVRLTPMGKKEAGNIFRNAFDGMQKGGHGECGPDCEFCYHEGEKLEDCVHNCADSRHQHPA
;
A
#
# COMPACT_ATOMS: atom_id res chain seq x y z
N MET A 1 16.63 25.62 5.65
CA MET A 1 15.52 24.99 4.91
C MET A 1 16.17 24.08 3.90
N PRO A 2 16.02 22.74 3.92
CA PRO A 2 16.57 21.93 2.86
C PRO A 2 15.84 22.25 1.55
N ASP A 3 16.64 22.25 0.49
CA ASP A 3 16.42 22.85 -0.83
C ASP A 3 15.28 22.23 -1.66
N ALA A 4 14.98 22.89 -2.78
CA ALA A 4 14.02 22.47 -3.81
C ALA A 4 14.21 21.00 -4.23
N PRO A 5 13.15 20.31 -4.70
CA PRO A 5 13.25 18.90 -5.09
C PRO A 5 14.28 18.70 -6.21
N ASP A 6 15.35 17.95 -5.93
CA ASP A 6 16.31 17.48 -6.91
C ASP A 6 15.83 16.15 -7.50
N PRO A 7 15.41 16.11 -8.78
CA PRO A 7 14.94 14.90 -9.44
C PRO A 7 16.04 13.83 -9.61
N THR A 8 17.31 14.13 -9.32
CA THR A 8 18.40 13.15 -9.33
C THR A 8 18.57 12.39 -8.02
N ASN A 9 17.86 12.79 -6.95
CA ASN A 9 17.79 11.97 -5.75
C ASN A 9 16.91 10.74 -6.01
N GLN A 10 17.56 9.61 -6.32
CA GLN A 10 16.92 8.34 -6.65
C GLN A 10 16.01 7.82 -5.53
N LEU A 11 16.37 8.11 -4.27
CA LEU A 11 15.56 7.72 -3.12
C LEU A 11 14.28 8.54 -3.04
N ASP A 12 14.34 9.85 -3.30
CA ASP A 12 13.14 10.69 -3.37
C ASP A 12 12.22 10.23 -4.52
N ALA A 13 12.77 9.95 -5.70
CA ALA A 13 11.97 9.47 -6.83
C ALA A 13 11.27 8.15 -6.52
N LEU A 14 11.94 7.22 -5.82
CA LEU A 14 11.36 5.96 -5.37
C LEU A 14 10.24 6.19 -4.35
N PHE A 15 10.52 6.98 -3.31
CA PHE A 15 9.55 7.31 -2.27
C PHE A 15 8.27 7.90 -2.87
N TRP A 16 8.38 8.93 -3.72
CA TRP A 16 7.21 9.59 -4.30
C TRP A 16 6.44 8.69 -5.27
N ARG A 17 7.11 7.82 -6.00
CA ARG A 17 6.42 6.79 -6.79
C ARG A 17 5.59 5.90 -5.87
N GLU A 18 6.18 5.37 -4.81
CA GLU A 18 5.49 4.45 -3.90
C GLU A 18 4.29 5.11 -3.23
N GLU A 19 4.44 6.32 -2.70
CA GLU A 19 3.36 7.07 -2.06
C GLU A 19 2.20 7.37 -3.03
N ILE A 20 2.51 7.86 -4.23
CA ILE A 20 1.50 8.18 -5.24
C ILE A 20 0.75 6.90 -5.67
N LEU A 21 1.48 5.82 -5.95
CA LEU A 21 0.88 4.56 -6.39
C LEU A 21 0.00 3.94 -5.30
N GLN A 22 0.45 3.93 -4.05
CA GLN A 22 -0.33 3.42 -2.92
C GLN A 22 -1.63 4.19 -2.71
N VAL A 23 -1.59 5.53 -2.69
CA VAL A 23 -2.79 6.36 -2.53
C VAL A 23 -3.79 6.11 -3.65
N LEU A 24 -3.33 6.06 -4.91
CA LEU A 24 -4.22 5.80 -6.04
C LEU A 24 -4.82 4.38 -5.98
N TYR A 25 -4.03 3.39 -5.58
CA TYR A 25 -4.48 2.00 -5.45
C TYR A 25 -5.54 1.85 -4.35
N TRP A 26 -5.32 2.51 -3.21
CA TRP A 26 -6.29 2.54 -2.12
C TRP A 26 -7.59 3.23 -2.54
N MET A 27 -7.50 4.41 -3.17
CA MET A 27 -8.68 5.16 -3.65
C MET A 27 -9.51 4.35 -4.65
N GLU A 28 -8.86 3.60 -5.54
CA GLU A 28 -9.55 2.72 -6.48
C GLU A 28 -10.15 1.51 -5.78
N GLY A 29 -9.39 0.84 -4.90
CA GLY A 29 -9.82 -0.37 -4.19
C GLY A 29 -11.03 -0.16 -3.28
N GLU A 30 -11.14 1.01 -2.65
CA GLU A 30 -12.28 1.41 -1.83
C GLU A 30 -13.46 1.96 -2.67
N GLY A 31 -13.32 2.06 -4.00
CA GLY A 31 -14.34 2.64 -4.88
C GLY A 31 -14.54 4.14 -4.70
N LEU A 32 -13.58 4.86 -4.11
CA LEU A 32 -13.65 6.30 -3.83
C LEU A 32 -13.39 7.16 -5.08
N ALA A 33 -12.56 6.67 -6.01
CA ALA A 33 -12.31 7.31 -7.31
C ALA A 33 -11.55 6.38 -8.29
N ASP A 34 -11.95 6.34 -9.56
CA ASP A 34 -11.14 5.74 -10.65
C ASP A 34 -10.05 6.69 -11.16
N ALA A 35 -10.26 8.00 -11.07
CA ALA A 35 -9.27 9.03 -11.37
C ALA A 35 -9.30 10.10 -10.28
N VAL A 36 -8.13 10.45 -9.75
CA VAL A 36 -8.00 11.32 -8.59
C VAL A 36 -7.55 12.72 -9.05
N PRO A 37 -8.31 13.78 -8.74
CA PRO A 37 -7.91 15.16 -9.03
C PRO A 37 -6.62 15.54 -8.30
N PHE A 38 -5.78 16.34 -8.94
CA PHE A 38 -4.52 16.84 -8.38
C PHE A 38 -4.68 17.44 -6.97
N GLY A 39 -5.69 18.30 -6.76
CA GLY A 39 -5.94 18.91 -5.46
C GLY A 39 -6.23 17.90 -4.34
N ARG A 40 -6.88 16.77 -4.66
CA ARG A 40 -7.12 15.69 -3.68
C ARG A 40 -5.82 14.94 -3.36
N LEU A 41 -4.99 14.67 -4.36
CA LEU A 41 -3.67 14.07 -4.14
C LEU A 41 -2.79 14.96 -3.27
N LEU A 42 -2.81 16.27 -3.51
CA LEU A 42 -2.06 17.23 -2.71
C LEU A 42 -2.46 17.19 -1.22
N SER A 43 -3.76 17.06 -0.93
CA SER A 43 -4.26 16.93 0.45
C SER A 43 -3.89 15.60 1.11
N LEU A 44 -3.81 14.51 0.36
CA LEU A 44 -3.49 13.17 0.89
C LEU A 44 -1.99 12.98 1.12
N LEU A 45 -1.17 13.58 0.26
CA LEU A 45 0.28 13.37 0.23
C LEU A 45 1.10 14.43 0.98
N ASP A 46 0.44 15.44 1.56
CA ASP A 46 1.05 16.53 2.35
C ASP A 46 2.35 17.10 1.75
N THR A 47 2.27 17.54 0.49
CA THR A 47 3.43 17.97 -0.30
C THR A 47 3.21 19.32 -0.98
N LYS A 48 4.23 19.84 -1.67
CA LYS A 48 4.13 21.08 -2.45
C LYS A 48 3.59 20.80 -3.85
N PRO A 49 2.78 21.71 -4.44
CA PRO A 49 2.22 21.53 -5.78
C PRO A 49 3.27 21.18 -6.84
N ASP A 50 4.37 21.95 -6.91
CA ASP A 50 5.42 21.73 -7.92
C ASP A 50 6.09 20.36 -7.79
N LYS A 51 6.27 19.90 -6.54
CA LYS A 51 6.86 18.59 -6.24
C LYS A 51 5.94 17.47 -6.67
N LEU A 52 4.64 17.55 -6.34
CA LEU A 52 3.65 16.58 -6.79
C LEU A 52 3.58 16.53 -8.32
N LEU A 53 3.52 17.70 -8.97
CA LEU A 53 3.42 17.81 -10.41
C LEU A 53 4.63 17.18 -11.11
N LEU A 54 5.84 17.43 -10.61
CA LEU A 54 7.08 16.81 -11.09
C LEU A 54 7.01 15.28 -11.02
N HIS A 55 6.67 14.72 -9.86
CA HIS A 55 6.63 13.26 -9.70
C HIS A 55 5.49 12.60 -10.47
N LEU A 56 4.36 13.28 -10.65
CA LEU A 56 3.28 12.80 -11.53
C LEU A 56 3.75 12.70 -12.99
N ARG A 57 4.48 13.70 -13.50
CA ARG A 57 5.05 13.62 -14.86
C ARG A 57 5.98 12.42 -15.02
N PHE A 58 6.92 12.22 -14.10
CA PHE A 58 7.83 11.07 -14.17
C PHE A 58 7.10 9.73 -14.16
N ASN A 59 6.03 9.59 -13.35
CA ASN A 59 5.27 8.35 -13.28
C ASN A 59 4.36 8.13 -14.50
N ILE A 60 3.93 9.21 -15.18
CA ILE A 60 3.25 9.12 -16.48
C ILE A 60 4.23 8.69 -17.56
N GLU A 61 5.41 9.32 -17.64
CA GLU A 61 6.47 8.97 -18.60
C GLU A 61 6.97 7.54 -18.42
N ALA A 62 7.05 7.07 -17.16
CA ALA A 62 7.39 5.68 -16.84
C ALA A 62 6.24 4.68 -17.07
N GLY A 63 5.04 5.14 -17.45
CA GLY A 63 3.91 4.29 -17.81
C GLY A 63 3.11 3.73 -16.63
N TYR A 64 3.37 4.16 -15.39
CA TYR A 64 2.58 3.77 -14.22
C TYR A 64 1.25 4.51 -14.13
N LEU A 65 1.23 5.76 -14.59
CA LEU A 65 0.08 6.65 -14.52
C LEU A 65 -0.39 7.10 -15.90
N GLN A 66 -1.64 7.55 -15.95
CA GLN A 66 -2.21 8.23 -17.11
C GLN A 66 -3.13 9.36 -16.64
N THR A 67 -3.20 10.41 -17.45
CA THR A 67 -4.14 11.54 -17.31
C THR A 67 -4.97 11.68 -18.59
N LYS A 68 -6.08 12.39 -18.51
CA LYS A 68 -6.83 12.81 -19.71
C LYS A 68 -6.23 14.11 -20.23
N GLY A 69 -5.97 14.16 -21.54
CA GLY A 69 -5.36 15.31 -22.22
C GLY A 69 -3.85 15.18 -22.38
N ASP A 70 -3.28 16.05 -23.21
CA ASP A 70 -1.88 15.97 -23.62
C ASP A 70 -0.92 16.61 -22.60
N GLU A 71 -1.41 17.48 -21.72
CA GLU A 71 -0.59 18.23 -20.76
C GLU A 71 -1.09 18.07 -19.33
N LEU A 72 -0.17 17.72 -18.42
CA LEU A 72 -0.47 17.59 -16.98
C LEU A 72 -0.42 18.97 -16.30
N SER A 73 -1.51 19.30 -15.60
CA SER A 73 -1.74 20.54 -14.84
C SER A 73 -2.35 20.26 -13.45
N ASP A 74 -2.54 21.31 -12.66
CA ASP A 74 -3.25 21.29 -11.37
C ASP A 74 -4.77 21.04 -11.47
N SER A 75 -5.34 21.14 -12.68
CA SER A 75 -6.73 20.78 -12.98
C SER A 75 -6.88 19.34 -13.48
N SER A 76 -5.76 18.63 -13.67
CA SER A 76 -5.75 17.26 -14.17
C SER A 76 -6.22 16.25 -13.12
N ALA A 77 -6.78 15.14 -13.61
CA ALA A 77 -7.05 13.96 -12.81
C ALA A 77 -6.22 12.80 -13.34
N VAL A 78 -5.55 12.10 -12.43
CA VAL A 78 -4.64 11.00 -12.77
C VAL A 78 -5.19 9.67 -12.27
N ARG A 79 -4.84 8.59 -12.96
CA ARG A 79 -5.20 7.22 -12.56
C ARG A 79 -4.10 6.24 -12.89
N LEU A 80 -4.17 5.07 -12.26
CA LEU A 80 -3.26 3.96 -12.54
C LEU A 80 -3.50 3.40 -13.96
N THR A 81 -2.41 3.07 -14.64
CA THR A 81 -2.44 2.16 -15.80
C THR A 81 -2.51 0.70 -15.31
N PRO A 82 -2.74 -0.30 -16.19
CA PRO A 82 -2.64 -1.71 -15.78
C PRO A 82 -1.27 -2.07 -15.15
N MET A 83 -0.18 -1.48 -15.66
CA MET A 83 1.16 -1.63 -15.07
C MET A 83 1.24 -0.96 -13.69
N GLY A 84 0.73 0.27 -13.57
CA GLY A 84 0.61 0.98 -12.30
C GLY A 84 -0.14 0.18 -11.24
N LYS A 85 -1.29 -0.41 -11.59
CA LYS A 85 -2.10 -1.22 -10.66
C LYS A 85 -1.34 -2.44 -10.15
N LYS A 86 -0.65 -3.15 -11.05
CA LYS A 86 0.16 -4.31 -10.66
C LYS A 86 1.27 -3.92 -9.69
N GLU A 87 1.98 -2.84 -9.98
CA GLU A 87 3.07 -2.37 -9.12
C GLU A 87 2.56 -1.85 -7.77
N ALA A 88 1.52 -1.02 -7.79
CA ALA A 88 0.90 -0.50 -6.58
C ALA A 88 0.38 -1.63 -5.67
N GLY A 89 -0.22 -2.68 -6.23
CA GLY A 89 -0.64 -3.86 -5.48
C GLY A 89 0.52 -4.62 -4.84
N ASN A 90 1.69 -4.67 -5.50
CA ASN A 90 2.90 -5.24 -4.89
C ASN A 90 3.39 -4.38 -3.72
N ILE A 91 3.48 -3.07 -3.91
CA ILE A 91 3.90 -2.12 -2.86
C ILE A 91 2.95 -2.21 -1.68
N PHE A 92 1.64 -2.16 -1.93
CA PHE A 92 0.61 -2.28 -0.90
C PHE A 92 0.74 -3.62 -0.16
N ARG A 93 0.81 -4.76 -0.88
CA ARG A 93 1.02 -6.07 -0.24
C ARG A 93 2.27 -6.08 0.65
N ASN A 94 3.39 -5.54 0.16
CA ASN A 94 4.64 -5.54 0.91
C ASN A 94 4.58 -4.62 2.14
N ALA A 95 3.90 -3.48 2.06
CA ALA A 95 3.73 -2.55 3.18
C ALA A 95 2.91 -3.17 4.33
N PHE A 96 2.02 -4.10 4.01
CA PHE A 96 1.20 -4.84 4.98
C PHE A 96 1.66 -6.29 5.19
N ASP A 97 2.78 -6.70 4.59
CA ASP A 97 3.37 -8.02 4.80
C ASP A 97 3.86 -8.09 6.25
N GLY A 98 3.26 -8.99 7.02
CA GLY A 98 3.42 -9.07 8.48
C GLY A 98 2.27 -8.48 9.30
N MET A 99 1.50 -7.51 8.78
CA MET A 99 0.25 -7.06 9.44
C MET A 99 -0.94 -7.96 9.08
N GLN A 100 -0.93 -8.56 7.87
CA GLN A 100 -1.94 -9.53 7.44
C GLN A 100 -1.74 -10.93 8.05
N LYS A 101 -0.66 -11.15 8.80
CA LYS A 101 -0.50 -12.32 9.68
C LYS A 101 -1.34 -12.18 10.97
N GLY A 102 -2.53 -11.60 10.86
CA GLY A 102 -3.49 -11.62 11.94
C GLY A 102 -3.90 -13.07 12.25
N GLY A 103 -3.51 -13.56 13.43
CA GLY A 103 -4.32 -14.42 14.29
C GLY A 103 -4.78 -15.79 13.79
N HIS A 104 -4.26 -16.33 12.69
CA HIS A 104 -4.58 -17.69 12.26
C HIS A 104 -3.59 -18.70 12.84
N GLY A 105 -3.76 -19.02 14.12
CA GLY A 105 -3.24 -20.26 14.70
C GLY A 105 -1.97 -20.16 15.57
N GLU A 106 -1.33 -19.00 15.70
CA GLU A 106 -0.24 -18.80 16.68
C GLU A 106 -0.82 -18.37 18.03
N CYS A 107 -1.62 -19.25 18.63
CA CYS A 107 -1.88 -19.17 20.05
C CYS A 107 -0.65 -19.71 20.76
N GLY A 108 0.10 -18.85 21.46
CA GLY A 108 1.09 -19.30 22.42
C GLY A 108 0.44 -20.15 23.53
N PRO A 109 1.23 -20.89 24.33
CA PRO A 109 0.70 -21.69 25.45
C PRO A 109 -0.07 -20.85 26.47
N ASP A 110 0.09 -19.53 26.44
CA ASP A 110 -0.59 -18.57 27.33
C ASP A 110 -1.97 -18.10 26.80
N CYS A 111 -2.45 -18.65 25.68
CA CYS A 111 -3.77 -18.30 25.15
C CYS A 111 -4.87 -19.02 25.95
N GLU A 112 -5.54 -18.31 26.85
CA GLU A 112 -6.60 -18.83 27.74
C GLU A 112 -7.81 -19.45 27.01
N PHE A 113 -7.97 -19.19 25.71
CA PHE A 113 -9.03 -19.75 24.86
C PHE A 113 -8.64 -21.05 24.14
N CYS A 114 -7.34 -21.36 24.12
CA CYS A 114 -6.78 -22.59 23.56
C CYS A 114 -6.21 -23.50 24.66
N TYR A 115 -5.83 -22.93 25.81
CA TYR A 115 -5.23 -23.60 26.94
C TYR A 115 -5.89 -23.19 28.26
N HIS A 116 -6.20 -24.15 29.12
CA HIS A 116 -6.65 -23.93 30.49
C HIS A 116 -5.69 -24.63 31.44
N GLU A 117 -5.11 -23.89 32.39
CA GLU A 117 -4.07 -24.41 33.31
C GLU A 117 -2.87 -25.08 32.61
N GLY A 118 -2.57 -24.66 31.37
CA GLY A 118 -1.50 -25.23 30.54
C GLY A 118 -1.91 -26.44 29.69
N GLU A 119 -3.15 -26.93 29.81
CA GLU A 119 -3.69 -28.04 29.02
C GLU A 119 -4.51 -27.54 27.83
N LYS A 120 -4.31 -28.12 26.64
CA LYS A 120 -5.00 -27.69 25.40
C LYS A 120 -6.46 -28.12 25.41
N LEU A 121 -7.37 -27.19 25.12
CA LEU A 121 -8.80 -27.47 25.01
C LEU A 121 -9.12 -28.20 23.69
N GLU A 122 -9.88 -29.29 23.77
CA GLU A 122 -10.30 -30.11 22.61
C GLU A 122 -11.29 -29.35 21.70
N ASP A 123 -12.16 -28.51 22.28
CA ASP A 123 -13.21 -27.75 21.58
C ASP A 123 -12.83 -26.27 21.44
N CYS A 124 -11.63 -25.99 20.93
CA CYS A 124 -11.25 -24.62 20.62
C CYS A 124 -12.19 -24.05 19.53
N VAL A 125 -12.78 -22.88 19.78
CA VAL A 125 -13.70 -22.17 18.85
C VAL A 125 -13.06 -21.91 17.47
N HIS A 126 -11.73 -22.01 17.37
CA HIS A 126 -10.95 -21.81 16.15
C HIS A 126 -10.55 -23.11 15.42
N ASN A 127 -10.96 -24.30 15.91
CA ASN A 127 -10.74 -25.61 15.30
C ASN A 127 -9.36 -25.80 14.63
N CYS A 128 -8.27 -25.50 15.37
CA CYS A 128 -6.88 -25.66 14.90
C CYS A 128 -6.44 -27.15 14.81
N ALA A 129 -7.38 -28.09 14.75
CA ALA A 129 -7.12 -29.51 14.67
C ALA A 129 -6.79 -29.91 13.23
N ASP A 130 -5.59 -29.57 12.78
CA ASP A 130 -4.93 -30.35 11.72
C ASP A 130 -3.48 -30.62 12.11
N SER A 131 -3.25 -31.84 12.59
CA SER A 131 -2.00 -32.38 13.12
C SER A 131 -0.87 -32.53 12.08
N ARG A 132 -0.93 -31.78 10.96
CA ARG A 132 0.01 -31.88 9.85
C ARG A 132 1.11 -30.80 9.85
N HIS A 133 1.11 -29.90 10.82
CA HIS A 133 2.17 -28.89 10.99
C HIS A 133 2.93 -29.10 12.30
N GLN A 134 3.81 -30.10 12.28
CA GLN A 134 4.84 -30.28 13.28
C GLN A 134 6.00 -29.33 12.93
N HIS A 135 6.17 -28.28 13.72
CA HIS A 135 7.38 -27.46 13.68
C HIS A 135 8.48 -28.18 14.48
N PRO A 136 9.70 -28.35 13.92
CA PRO A 136 10.83 -28.84 14.69
C PRO A 136 11.27 -27.81 15.75
N ALA A 137 11.82 -28.34 16.85
CA ALA A 137 12.22 -27.63 18.06
C ALA A 137 13.25 -26.51 17.83
#